data_AF-A0A0E3PKE6-F1
#
_entry.id   AF-A0A0E3PKE6-F1
#
_cell.length_a   1.000
_cell.length_b   1.000
_cell.length_c   1.000
_cell.angle_alpha   90.00
_cell.angle_beta   90.00
_cell.angle_gamma   90.00
#
_symmetry.space_group_name_H-M   'P 1'
#
loop_
_entity.id
_entity.type
_entity.pdbx_description
1 polymer ?
#
loop_
_entity_poly.entity_id
_entity_poly.type
_entity_poly.pdbx_seq_one_letter_code
_entity_poly.pdbx_strand_id
1 'polypeptide(L)'
;MSRMISDLQKREVFKAIPASVTIGETTATASKIWSNQKLTSYPSITLNIFQDGIQHYSDVVDGVLYYQATLTVHVLAETSQGLSGVVLAETLAGVIAAGIETWVTPLTGDVRIFDQESDISSIRSLGTSVEGVTDLVLSIKIYHL
;
A
#
# COMPACT_ATOMS: atom_id res chain seq x y z
N MET A 1 1.13 -10.85 23.53
CA MET A 1 0.02 -10.75 22.55
C MET A 1 0.30 -9.59 21.62
N SER A 2 0.17 -9.79 20.31
CA SER A 2 0.22 -8.71 19.33
C SER A 2 -1.03 -7.83 19.47
N ARG A 3 -0.88 -6.51 19.43
CA ARG A 3 -2.04 -5.60 19.37
C ARG A 3 -2.53 -5.52 17.94
N MET A 4 -3.84 -5.41 17.76
CA MET A 4 -4.42 -5.26 16.44
C MET A 4 -4.40 -3.81 15.94
N ILE A 5 -4.09 -3.62 14.66
CA ILE A 5 -4.29 -2.34 13.99
C ILE A 5 -5.78 -1.96 14.06
N SER A 6 -6.04 -0.79 14.62
CA SER A 6 -7.38 -0.25 14.86
C SER A 6 -8.05 0.22 13.56
N ASP A 7 -9.37 0.36 13.59
CA ASP A 7 -10.11 0.85 12.42
C ASP A 7 -9.81 2.32 12.10
N LEU A 8 -9.45 3.13 13.12
CA LEU A 8 -8.92 4.48 12.90
C LEU A 8 -7.63 4.40 12.07
N GLN A 9 -6.66 3.62 12.52
CA GLN A 9 -5.38 3.44 11.82
C GLN A 9 -5.58 2.92 10.39
N LYS A 10 -6.44 1.92 10.18
CA LYS A 10 -6.79 1.43 8.82
C LYS A 10 -7.35 2.54 7.93
N ARG A 11 -8.27 3.36 8.45
CA ARG A 11 -8.86 4.48 7.70
C ARG A 11 -7.82 5.51 7.29
N GLU A 12 -6.87 5.81 8.18
CA GLU A 12 -5.81 6.78 7.90
C GLU A 12 -4.82 6.24 6.87
N VAL A 13 -4.45 4.94 6.95
CA VAL A 13 -3.69 4.24 5.90
C VAL A 13 -4.43 4.35 4.55
N PHE A 14 -5.72 3.99 4.50
CA PHE A 14 -6.52 4.04 3.29
C PHE A 14 -6.57 5.44 2.66
N LYS A 15 -6.69 6.48 3.49
CA LYS A 15 -6.70 7.87 3.06
C LYS A 15 -5.34 8.29 2.50
N ALA A 16 -4.26 7.91 3.17
CA ALA A 16 -2.90 8.31 2.84
C ALA A 16 -2.36 7.66 1.55
N ILE A 17 -2.87 6.49 1.15
CA ILE A 17 -2.50 5.87 -0.12
C ILE A 17 -2.98 6.76 -1.30
N PRO A 18 -2.07 7.27 -2.15
CA PRO A 18 -2.45 8.05 -3.32
C PRO A 18 -3.18 7.16 -4.35
N ALA A 19 -4.11 7.76 -5.08
CA ALA A 19 -4.98 7.03 -6.01
C ALA A 19 -5.01 7.63 -7.42
N SER A 20 -4.28 8.71 -7.67
CA SER A 20 -4.32 9.40 -8.95
C SER A 20 -2.90 9.64 -9.44
N VAL A 21 -2.74 9.57 -10.76
CA VAL A 21 -1.48 9.83 -11.44
C VAL A 21 -1.74 10.57 -12.74
N THR A 22 -0.82 11.46 -13.10
CA THR A 22 -0.85 12.18 -14.37
C THR A 22 0.33 11.74 -15.22
N ILE A 23 0.04 11.22 -16.42
CA ILE A 23 1.03 10.74 -17.38
C ILE A 23 0.85 11.53 -18.67
N GLY A 24 1.79 12.44 -18.95
CA GLY A 24 1.62 13.44 -20.01
C GLY A 24 0.42 14.36 -19.69
N GLU A 25 -0.57 14.37 -20.57
CA GLU A 25 -1.81 15.15 -20.42
C GLU A 25 -2.97 14.35 -19.79
N THR A 26 -2.80 13.03 -19.64
CA THR A 26 -3.85 12.13 -19.16
C THR A 26 -3.75 11.95 -17.65
N THR A 27 -4.85 12.20 -16.93
CA THR A 27 -4.96 11.89 -15.50
C THR A 27 -5.82 10.65 -15.31
N ALA A 28 -5.25 9.63 -14.68
CA ALA A 28 -5.94 8.41 -14.31
C ALA A 28 -6.15 8.38 -12.79
N THR A 29 -7.37 8.08 -12.37
CA THR A 29 -7.72 7.92 -10.95
C THR A 29 -8.20 6.49 -10.72
N ALA A 30 -7.50 5.80 -9.84
CA ALA A 30 -7.82 4.45 -9.43
C ALA A 30 -8.92 4.42 -8.37
N SER A 31 -9.78 3.41 -8.46
CA SER A 31 -10.63 3.03 -7.34
C SER A 31 -9.76 2.50 -6.19
N LYS A 32 -10.01 2.93 -4.95
CA LYS A 32 -9.37 2.34 -3.77
C LYS A 32 -10.37 1.46 -3.04
N ILE A 33 -9.95 0.25 -2.69
CA ILE A 33 -10.77 -0.71 -1.95
C ILE A 33 -9.93 -1.52 -0.97
N TRP A 34 -10.59 -2.12 0.02
CA TRP A 34 -10.02 -3.20 0.82
C TRP A 34 -10.22 -4.55 0.12
N SER A 35 -9.34 -5.53 0.38
CA SER A 35 -9.35 -6.87 -0.24
C SER A 35 -10.65 -7.67 -0.08
N ASN A 36 -11.47 -7.34 0.92
CA ASN A 36 -12.77 -7.96 1.13
C ASN A 36 -13.92 -7.27 0.39
N GLN A 37 -13.64 -6.21 -0.38
CA GLN A 37 -14.63 -5.47 -1.16
C GLN A 37 -14.58 -5.88 -2.63
N LYS A 38 -15.71 -5.72 -3.32
CA LYS A 38 -15.81 -6.03 -4.74
C LYS A 38 -15.08 -4.96 -5.57
N LEU A 39 -14.27 -5.42 -6.53
CA LEU A 39 -13.66 -4.58 -7.55
C LEU A 39 -14.72 -3.86 -8.38
N THR A 40 -14.57 -2.54 -8.56
CA THR A 40 -15.58 -1.69 -9.22
C THR A 40 -15.16 -1.16 -10.59
N SER A 41 -13.86 -0.91 -10.79
CA SER A 41 -13.32 -0.29 -12.02
C SER A 41 -11.79 -0.40 -12.06
N TYR A 42 -11.22 -0.32 -13.27
CA TYR A 42 -9.79 -0.14 -13.47
C TYR A 42 -9.45 1.31 -13.83
N PRO A 43 -8.27 1.81 -13.43
CA PRO A 43 -7.32 1.15 -12.52
C PRO A 43 -7.89 1.01 -11.10
N SER A 44 -7.36 0.07 -10.33
CA SER A 44 -7.78 -0.17 -8.94
C SER A 44 -6.59 -0.42 -8.03
N ILE A 45 -6.73 0.01 -6.78
CA ILE A 45 -5.78 -0.22 -5.71
C ILE A 45 -6.52 -1.01 -4.63
N THR A 46 -6.10 -2.26 -4.44
CA THR A 46 -6.63 -3.14 -3.40
C THR A 46 -5.66 -3.22 -2.25
N LEU A 47 -6.12 -2.83 -1.07
CA LEU A 47 -5.32 -2.82 0.15
C LEU A 47 -5.67 -4.02 1.02
N ASN A 48 -4.65 -4.58 1.66
CA ASN A 48 -4.82 -5.59 2.70
C ASN A 48 -3.76 -5.39 3.78
N ILE A 49 -4.15 -5.56 5.04
CA ILE A 49 -3.21 -5.48 6.16
C ILE A 49 -3.26 -6.81 6.88
N PHE A 50 -2.13 -7.51 6.86
CA PHE A 50 -1.91 -8.73 7.62
C PHE A 50 -1.07 -8.40 8.86
N GLN A 51 -1.49 -8.89 10.03
CA GLN A 51 -0.68 -8.74 11.23
C GLN A 51 0.26 -9.91 11.37
N ASP A 52 1.56 -9.61 11.39
CA ASP A 52 2.60 -10.63 11.49
C ASP A 52 2.66 -11.24 12.90
N GLY A 53 2.05 -10.58 13.89
CA GLY A 53 2.03 -11.03 15.27
C GLY A 53 3.33 -10.77 16.03
N ILE A 54 4.27 -10.07 15.40
CA ILE A 54 5.63 -9.84 15.87
C ILE A 54 5.73 -8.45 16.52
N GLN A 55 6.22 -8.41 17.76
CA GLN A 55 6.69 -7.16 18.37
C GLN A 55 8.04 -6.83 17.74
N HIS A 56 8.18 -5.63 17.18
CA HIS A 56 9.39 -5.29 16.42
C HIS A 56 10.31 -4.32 17.17
N TYR A 57 9.75 -3.45 18.00
CA TYR A 57 10.52 -2.54 18.83
C TYR A 57 10.11 -2.67 20.29
N SER A 58 11.08 -2.94 21.15
CA SER A 58 10.94 -2.97 22.61
C SER A 58 11.88 -1.96 23.25
N ASP A 59 11.41 -1.35 24.34
CA ASP A 59 12.24 -0.52 25.23
C ASP A 59 13.18 -1.41 26.06
N VAL A 60 14.18 -0.79 26.70
CA VAL A 60 15.18 -1.41 27.62
C VAL A 60 14.52 -2.21 28.75
N VAL A 61 13.23 -1.96 29.02
CA VAL A 61 12.42 -2.60 30.07
C VAL A 61 11.37 -3.58 29.49
N ASP A 62 11.59 -4.12 28.28
CA ASP A 62 10.68 -5.04 27.57
C ASP A 62 9.27 -4.47 27.25
N GLY A 63 9.10 -3.16 27.34
CA GLY A 63 7.87 -2.49 26.90
C GLY A 63 7.77 -2.48 25.39
N VAL A 64 6.68 -2.98 24.81
CA VAL A 64 6.46 -2.92 23.36
C VAL A 64 6.25 -1.47 22.95
N LEU A 65 7.18 -0.94 22.16
CA LEU A 65 7.04 0.38 21.55
C LEU A 65 6.20 0.29 20.29
N TYR A 66 6.38 -0.73 19.45
CA TYR A 66 5.62 -0.87 18.21
C TYR A 66 5.36 -2.33 17.84
N TYR A 67 4.17 -2.57 17.28
CA TYR A 67 3.78 -3.82 16.64
C TYR A 67 3.97 -3.70 15.12
N GLN A 68 4.40 -4.79 14.48
CA GLN A 68 4.55 -4.86 13.03
C GLN A 68 3.31 -5.46 12.37
N ALA A 69 2.91 -4.88 11.25
CA ALA A 69 1.98 -5.46 10.30
C ALA A 69 2.54 -5.34 8.88
N THR A 70 2.13 -6.24 8.00
CA THR A 70 2.41 -6.16 6.57
C THR A 70 1.21 -5.57 5.83
N LEU A 71 1.39 -4.39 5.23
CA LEU A 71 0.48 -3.80 4.26
C LEU A 71 0.84 -4.32 2.87
N THR A 72 -0.09 -5.03 2.23
CA THR A 72 0.01 -5.35 0.82
C THR A 72 -0.89 -4.42 -0.01
N VAL A 73 -0.34 -3.92 -1.10
CA VAL A 73 -1.02 -3.04 -2.04
C VAL A 73 -0.97 -3.69 -3.42
N HIS A 74 -2.11 -4.11 -3.94
CA HIS A 74 -2.24 -4.55 -5.33
C HIS A 74 -2.69 -3.38 -6.18
N VAL A 75 -1.95 -3.09 -7.24
CA VAL A 75 -2.27 -2.10 -8.25
C VAL A 75 -2.66 -2.84 -9.51
N LEU A 76 -3.95 -2.83 -9.80
CA LEU A 76 -4.55 -3.50 -10.94
C LEU A 76 -4.86 -2.48 -12.03
N ALA A 77 -4.38 -2.69 -13.24
CA ALA A 77 -4.66 -1.78 -14.34
C ALA A 77 -4.81 -2.50 -15.67
N GLU A 78 -5.81 -2.05 -16.43
CA GLU A 78 -6.02 -2.41 -17.83
C GLU A 78 -5.51 -1.28 -18.74
N THR A 79 -5.23 -1.62 -19.98
CA THR A 79 -4.94 -0.61 -21.00
C THR A 79 -6.19 0.24 -21.24
N SER A 80 -6.08 1.53 -20.98
CA SER A 80 -7.20 2.48 -21.11
C SER A 80 -6.70 3.84 -21.53
N GLN A 81 -7.53 4.58 -22.28
CA GLN A 81 -7.21 5.95 -22.73
C GLN A 81 -5.86 6.07 -23.47
N GLY A 82 -5.45 5.01 -24.18
CA GLY A 82 -4.15 4.95 -24.89
C GLY A 82 -2.93 4.71 -23.99
N LEU A 83 -3.12 4.55 -22.68
CA LEU A 83 -2.07 4.18 -21.73
C LEU A 83 -2.04 2.66 -21.54
N SER A 84 -0.85 2.08 -21.67
CA SER A 84 -0.62 0.66 -21.33
C SER A 84 -0.96 0.42 -19.86
N GLY A 85 -1.69 -0.66 -19.58
CA GLY A 85 -2.00 -1.07 -18.20
C GLY A 85 -0.74 -1.28 -17.35
N VAL A 86 0.35 -1.75 -17.96
CA VAL A 86 1.66 -1.90 -17.29
C VAL A 86 2.19 -0.53 -16.85
N VAL A 87 2.26 0.43 -17.78
CA VAL A 87 2.76 1.78 -17.49
C VAL A 87 1.89 2.45 -16.41
N LEU A 88 0.57 2.28 -16.51
CA LEU A 88 -0.36 2.84 -15.53
C LEU A 88 -0.16 2.24 -14.14
N ALA A 89 -0.03 0.91 -14.05
CA ALA A 89 0.22 0.23 -12.79
C ALA A 89 1.59 0.60 -12.20
N GLU A 90 2.65 0.67 -13.01
CA GLU A 90 4.01 1.03 -12.56
C GLU A 90 4.04 2.47 -12.04
N THR A 91 3.40 3.40 -12.74
CA THR A 91 3.40 4.80 -12.31
C THR A 91 2.57 4.99 -11.04
N LEU A 92 1.41 4.33 -10.93
CA LEU A 92 0.62 4.31 -9.68
C LEU A 92 1.41 3.69 -8.53
N ALA A 93 2.05 2.53 -8.75
CA ALA A 93 2.89 1.88 -7.75
C ALA A 93 4.04 2.78 -7.28
N GLY A 94 4.70 3.49 -8.20
CA GLY A 94 5.76 4.45 -7.87
C GLY A 94 5.27 5.61 -7.02
N VAL A 95 4.11 6.20 -7.36
CA VAL A 95 3.51 7.28 -6.56
C VAL A 95 3.06 6.78 -5.18
N ILE A 96 2.55 5.55 -5.09
CA ILE A 96 2.19 4.93 -3.81
C ILE A 96 3.44 4.69 -2.95
N ALA A 97 4.50 4.12 -3.51
CA ALA A 97 5.76 3.92 -2.80
C ALA A 97 6.32 5.24 -2.27
N ALA A 98 6.44 6.26 -3.12
CA ALA A 98 6.89 7.60 -2.72
C ALA A 98 5.99 8.23 -1.64
N GLY A 99 4.68 7.99 -1.71
CA GLY A 99 3.74 8.43 -0.67
C GLY A 99 3.98 7.74 0.67
N ILE A 100 4.23 6.43 0.67
CA ILE A 100 4.52 5.64 1.87
C ILE A 100 5.87 6.00 2.48
N GLU A 101 6.88 6.32 1.67
CA GLU A 101 8.20 6.78 2.13
C GLU A 101 8.11 8.00 3.06
N THR A 102 7.07 8.82 2.92
CA THR A 102 6.81 9.97 3.79
C THR A 102 6.31 9.60 5.19
N TRP A 103 5.85 8.36 5.40
CA TRP A 103 5.30 7.89 6.66
C TRP A 103 6.36 7.66 7.75
N VAL A 104 7.62 8.04 7.50
CA VAL A 104 8.60 8.29 8.56
C VAL A 104 8.08 9.33 9.57
N THR A 105 7.27 10.28 9.11
CA THR A 105 6.37 11.06 9.96
C THR A 105 5.06 10.29 10.13
N PRO A 106 4.63 10.00 11.37
CA PRO A 106 3.56 9.05 11.59
C PRO A 106 2.21 9.62 11.16
N LEU A 107 1.38 8.73 10.61
CA LEU A 107 -0.03 9.02 10.37
C LEU A 107 -0.79 9.14 11.69
N THR A 108 -2.00 9.68 11.63
CA THR A 108 -2.92 9.69 12.78
C THR A 108 -3.13 8.28 13.31
N GLY A 109 -2.99 8.11 14.64
CA GLY A 109 -2.98 6.79 15.28
C GLY A 109 -1.61 6.13 15.30
N ASP A 110 -0.54 6.86 14.96
CA ASP A 110 0.87 6.44 15.00
C ASP A 110 1.18 5.21 14.12
N VAL A 111 0.67 5.23 12.88
CA VAL A 111 1.08 4.28 11.84
C VAL A 111 2.24 4.87 11.05
N ARG A 112 3.32 4.10 10.89
CA ARG A 112 4.55 4.59 10.25
C ARG A 112 5.39 3.49 9.60
N ILE A 113 6.39 3.91 8.86
CA ILE A 113 7.56 3.09 8.51
C ILE A 113 8.78 3.63 9.27
N PHE A 114 9.84 2.83 9.46
CA PHE A 114 11.07 3.28 10.09
C PHE A 114 12.22 3.40 9.11
N ASP A 115 12.32 2.46 8.18
CA ASP A 115 13.41 2.39 7.21
C ASP A 115 12.84 2.13 5.80
N GLN A 116 13.03 3.12 4.92
CA GLN A 116 12.54 3.08 3.55
C GLN A 116 13.11 1.88 2.77
N GLU A 117 14.38 1.55 2.98
CA GLU A 117 15.07 0.51 2.21
C GLU A 117 14.67 -0.90 2.64
N SER A 118 14.39 -1.11 3.93
CA SER A 118 14.09 -2.45 4.47
C SER A 118 12.60 -2.72 4.73
N ASP A 119 11.78 -1.68 4.89
CA ASP A 119 10.34 -1.83 5.11
C ASP A 119 9.55 -1.93 3.80
N ILE A 120 10.02 -1.28 2.72
CA ILE A 120 9.39 -1.36 1.39
C ILE A 120 10.03 -2.53 0.63
N SER A 121 9.57 -3.73 0.96
CA SER A 121 10.27 -4.98 0.64
C SER A 121 10.25 -5.41 -0.85
N SER A 122 9.33 -4.92 -1.68
CA SER A 122 9.43 -5.03 -3.16
C SER A 122 8.25 -4.39 -3.89
N ILE A 123 8.49 -3.94 -5.13
CA ILE A 123 7.48 -3.81 -6.19
C ILE A 123 7.68 -5.01 -7.12
N ARG A 124 6.74 -5.96 -7.13
CA ARG A 124 6.77 -7.12 -8.03
C ARG A 124 5.58 -7.11 -8.97
N SER A 125 5.85 -7.28 -10.26
CA SER A 125 4.79 -7.62 -11.22
C SER A 125 4.43 -9.09 -11.04
N LEU A 126 3.14 -9.37 -10.86
CA LEU A 126 2.59 -10.72 -10.98
C LEU A 126 2.28 -11.08 -12.44
N GLY A 127 2.60 -10.19 -13.37
CA GLY A 127 2.34 -10.31 -14.80
C GLY A 127 1.04 -9.64 -15.21
N THR A 128 0.75 -9.78 -16.50
CA THR A 128 -0.52 -9.36 -17.09
C THR A 128 -1.36 -10.62 -17.31
N SER A 129 -2.59 -10.61 -16.80
CA SER A 129 -3.54 -11.71 -16.97
C SER A 129 -3.91 -11.89 -18.45
N VAL A 130 -4.52 -13.04 -18.77
CA VAL A 130 -5.05 -13.32 -20.12
C VAL A 130 -6.12 -12.30 -20.53
N GLU A 131 -6.77 -11.67 -19.55
CA GLU A 131 -7.78 -10.63 -19.74
C GLU A 131 -7.18 -9.23 -19.93
N GLY A 132 -5.84 -9.10 -19.95
CA GLY A 132 -5.15 -7.82 -20.17
C GLY A 132 -5.00 -6.94 -18.92
N VAL A 133 -5.23 -7.51 -17.73
CA VAL A 133 -5.09 -6.81 -16.44
C VAL A 133 -3.68 -7.02 -15.91
N THR A 134 -2.93 -5.95 -15.70
CA THR A 134 -1.63 -6.01 -15.02
C THR A 134 -1.83 -5.88 -13.52
N ASP A 135 -1.19 -6.77 -12.74
CA ASP A 135 -1.15 -6.70 -11.27
C ASP A 135 0.28 -6.45 -10.79
N LEU A 136 0.47 -5.32 -10.09
CA LEU A 136 1.69 -4.99 -9.36
C LEU A 136 1.43 -5.00 -7.87
N VAL A 137 2.27 -5.73 -7.14
CA VAL A 137 2.16 -5.85 -5.69
C VAL A 137 3.29 -5.10 -5.02
N LEU A 138 2.92 -4.25 -4.07
CA LEU A 138 3.83 -3.69 -3.08
C LEU A 138 3.60 -4.39 -1.74
N SER A 139 4.69 -4.79 -1.09
CA SER A 139 4.67 -5.35 0.27
C SER A 139 5.44 -4.42 1.19
N ILE A 140 4.77 -3.85 2.17
CA ILE A 140 5.30 -2.83 3.07
C ILE A 140 5.14 -3.30 4.51
N LYS A 141 6.22 -3.25 5.29
CA LYS A 141 6.12 -3.35 6.75
C LYS A 141 5.71 -2.01 7.31
N ILE A 142 4.62 -2.00 8.07
CA ILE A 142 4.15 -0.83 8.81
C ILE A 142 4.16 -1.12 10.30
N TYR A 143 4.37 -0.08 11.08
CA TYR A 143 4.47 -0.15 12.53
C TYR A 143 3.36 0.67 13.16
N HIS A 144 2.81 0.18 14.26
CA HIS A 144 1.73 0.85 14.96
C HIS A 144 1.77 0.63 16.48
N LEU A 145 1.17 1.55 17.22
CA LEU A 145 0.91 1.43 18.67
C LEU A 145 -0.29 0.55 19.00
#